data_AF-A0A0Q5JKF6-F1
#
_entry.id   AF-A0A0Q5JKF6-F1
#
_cell.length_a   1.000
_cell.length_b   1.000
_cell.length_c   1.000
_cell.angle_alpha   90.00
_cell.angle_beta   90.00
_cell.angle_gamma   90.00
#
_symmetry.space_group_name_H-M   'P 1'
#
loop_
_entity.id
_entity.type
_entity.pdbx_description
1 polymer ?
#
loop_
_entity_poly.entity_id
_entity_poly.type
_entity_poly.pdbx_seq_one_letter_code
_entity_poly.pdbx_strand_id
1 'polypeptide(L)'
;MGAGNLSAIENGHRDPTSSTLDRLASTIGVEWVPFPARGRTPAAVAAEEITHAEAQGRHAQAYRRFLQLSDDLAASDPVTRVLLSAEEPDDSPSRWVDAVAALVEVRLREASAPIPVWVTEHSGHSDAIWEPQRSSRPSPLTADRTQVPVEFLRRGVAIESGELISA
;
A
#
# COMPACT_ATOMS: atom_id res chain seq x y z
N MET A 1 18.08 -9.10 27.37
CA MET A 1 17.34 -10.37 27.18
C MET A 1 18.32 -11.43 26.73
N GLY A 2 18.12 -12.72 27.06
CA GLY A 2 18.99 -13.79 26.58
C GLY A 2 18.72 -14.12 25.11
N ALA A 3 19.76 -14.40 24.32
CA ALA A 3 19.69 -14.68 22.88
C ALA A 3 18.67 -15.77 22.50
N GLY A 4 18.41 -16.74 23.38
CA GLY A 4 17.42 -17.81 23.15
C GLY A 4 15.96 -17.33 23.10
N ASN A 5 15.61 -16.23 23.78
CA ASN A 5 14.24 -15.71 23.74
C ASN A 5 13.94 -14.93 22.45
N LEU A 6 14.93 -14.23 21.89
CA LEU A 6 14.79 -13.53 20.62
C LEU A 6 14.65 -14.53 19.46
N SER A 7 15.53 -15.54 19.42
CA SER A 7 15.49 -16.58 18.39
C SER A 7 14.18 -17.38 18.40
N ALA A 8 13.57 -17.63 19.56
CA ALA A 8 12.27 -18.30 19.65
C ALA A 8 11.10 -17.44 19.11
N ILE A 9 11.19 -16.11 19.22
CA ILE A 9 10.20 -15.18 18.64
C ILE A 9 10.40 -15.08 17.12
N GLU A 10 11.65 -14.90 16.66
CA GLU A 10 11.98 -14.81 15.22
C GLU A 10 11.55 -16.05 14.43
N ASN A 11 11.65 -17.24 15.05
CA ASN A 11 11.23 -18.49 14.43
C ASN A 11 9.73 -18.80 14.62
N GLY A 12 8.92 -17.87 15.13
CA GLY A 12 7.47 -18.05 15.32
C GLY A 12 7.08 -19.09 16.38
N HIS A 13 8.01 -19.50 17.25
CA HIS A 13 7.74 -20.48 18.31
C HIS A 13 7.13 -19.84 19.56
N ARG A 14 6.93 -18.51 19.57
CA ARG A 14 6.38 -17.77 20.71
C ARG A 14 5.72 -16.47 20.28
N ASP A 15 4.48 -16.27 20.70
CA ASP A 15 3.81 -14.97 20.59
C ASP A 15 4.33 -14.03 21.69
N PRO A 16 5.00 -12.91 21.33
CA PRO A 16 5.46 -11.95 22.31
C PRO A 16 4.30 -11.16 22.92
N THR A 17 4.40 -10.85 24.21
CA THR A 17 3.50 -9.87 24.83
C THR A 17 3.75 -8.46 24.27
N SER A 18 2.77 -7.56 24.37
CA SER A 18 2.96 -6.13 24.02
C SER A 18 4.15 -5.51 24.77
N SER A 19 4.33 -5.87 26.05
CA SER A 19 5.48 -5.46 26.86
C SER A 19 6.83 -6.02 26.39
N THR A 20 6.83 -7.14 25.66
CA THR A 20 8.04 -7.70 25.05
C THR A 20 8.37 -6.95 23.76
N LEU A 21 7.38 -6.64 22.93
CA LEU A 21 7.54 -5.82 21.72
C LEU A 21 8.05 -4.41 22.06
N ASP A 22 7.46 -3.76 23.06
CA ASP A 22 7.85 -2.42 23.50
C ASP A 22 9.31 -2.38 24.00
N ARG A 23 9.75 -3.42 24.72
CA ARG A 23 11.15 -3.57 25.13
C ARG A 23 12.10 -3.84 23.97
N LEU A 24 11.67 -4.61 22.97
CA LEU A 24 12.48 -4.87 21.78
C LEU A 24 12.63 -3.59 20.96
N ALA A 25 11.54 -2.90 20.68
CA ALA A 25 11.51 -1.63 19.96
C ALA A 25 12.41 -0.59 20.65
N SER A 26 12.23 -0.37 21.95
CA SER A 26 13.08 0.56 22.71
C SER A 26 14.56 0.17 22.72
N THR A 27 14.90 -1.13 22.69
CA THR A 27 16.29 -1.60 22.61
C THR A 27 16.96 -1.20 21.29
N ILE A 28 16.18 -1.13 20.19
CA ILE A 28 16.66 -0.71 18.86
C ILE A 28 16.38 0.77 18.56
N GLY A 29 15.93 1.55 19.56
CA GLY A 29 15.64 2.98 19.40
C GLY A 29 14.36 3.29 18.63
N VAL A 30 13.44 2.33 18.53
CA VAL A 30 12.13 2.47 17.87
C VAL A 30 11.04 2.64 18.93
N GLU A 31 10.12 3.57 18.71
CA GLU A 31 8.91 3.70 19.51
C GLU A 31 7.76 2.93 18.82
N TRP A 32 7.08 2.07 19.58
CA TRP A 32 5.96 1.30 19.05
C TRP A 32 4.63 2.02 19.35
N VAL A 33 3.94 2.46 18.31
CA VAL A 33 2.66 3.16 18.43
C VAL A 33 1.54 2.31 17.80
N PRO A 34 0.74 1.60 18.59
CA PRO A 34 -0.42 0.89 18.06
C PRO A 34 -1.52 1.87 17.68
N PHE A 35 -2.20 1.62 16.55
CA PHE A 35 -3.41 2.33 16.20
C PHE A 35 -4.54 1.36 15.81
N PRO A 36 -5.81 1.70 16.08
CA PRO A 36 -6.93 0.84 15.76
C PRO A 36 -7.25 0.90 14.25
N ALA A 37 -6.68 0.00 13.46
CA ALA A 37 -6.92 -0.09 12.01
C ALA A 37 -8.36 -0.50 11.64
N ARG A 38 -9.11 -1.10 12.58
CA ARG A 38 -10.52 -1.54 12.41
C ARG A 38 -10.74 -2.43 11.17
N GLY A 39 -9.82 -3.37 10.94
CA GLY A 39 -9.90 -4.33 9.83
C GLY A 39 -9.39 -3.81 8.49
N ARG A 40 -8.87 -2.57 8.43
CA ARG A 40 -8.26 -2.01 7.23
C ARG A 40 -6.80 -2.43 7.10
N THR A 41 -6.35 -2.57 5.87
CA THR A 41 -4.99 -3.03 5.57
C THR A 41 -4.06 -1.84 5.33
N PRO A 42 -2.88 -1.77 5.99
CA PRO A 42 -1.87 -0.75 5.68
C PRO A 42 -1.39 -0.85 4.22
N ALA A 43 -1.00 0.27 3.63
CA ALA A 43 -0.58 0.36 2.23
C ALA A 43 0.62 -0.54 1.91
N ALA A 44 1.61 -0.64 2.80
CA ALA A 44 2.76 -1.52 2.64
C ALA A 44 2.35 -3.00 2.54
N VAL A 45 1.50 -3.47 3.46
CA VAL A 45 0.96 -4.83 3.46
C VAL A 45 0.09 -5.09 2.22
N ALA A 46 -0.76 -4.14 1.86
CA ALA A 46 -1.58 -4.24 0.67
C ALA A 46 -0.71 -4.33 -0.61
N ALA A 47 0.35 -3.55 -0.70
CA ALA A 47 1.30 -3.60 -1.82
C ALA A 47 1.95 -4.98 -1.94
N GLU A 48 2.45 -5.56 -0.84
CA GLU A 48 3.00 -6.92 -0.82
C GLU A 48 1.96 -7.96 -1.28
N GLU A 49 0.74 -7.87 -0.76
CA GLU A 49 -0.34 -8.78 -1.15
C GLU A 49 -0.72 -8.67 -2.63
N ILE A 50 -0.70 -7.46 -3.18
CA ILE A 50 -0.99 -7.17 -4.59
C ILE A 50 0.12 -7.74 -5.47
N THR A 51 1.39 -7.45 -5.16
CA THR A 51 2.53 -7.94 -5.95
C THR A 51 2.64 -9.46 -5.91
N HIS A 52 2.37 -10.06 -4.75
CA HIS A 52 2.35 -11.52 -4.62
C HIS A 52 1.21 -12.16 -5.43
N ALA A 53 0.01 -11.56 -5.45
CA ALA A 53 -1.09 -12.04 -6.28
C ALA A 53 -0.75 -11.92 -7.78
N GLU A 54 -0.15 -10.80 -8.19
CA GLU A 54 0.29 -10.56 -9.56
C GLU A 54 1.34 -11.58 -10.01
N ALA A 55 2.36 -11.85 -9.18
CA ALA A 55 3.41 -12.83 -9.46
C ALA A 55 2.88 -14.26 -9.68
N GLN A 56 1.69 -14.55 -9.15
CA GLN A 56 1.01 -15.84 -9.32
C GLN A 56 -0.02 -15.84 -10.48
N GLY A 57 -0.06 -14.79 -11.29
CA GLY A 57 -1.00 -14.62 -12.39
C GLY A 57 -2.44 -14.37 -11.92
N ARG A 58 -2.65 -14.03 -10.64
CA ARG A 58 -3.97 -13.76 -10.05
C ARG A 58 -4.35 -12.29 -10.21
N HIS A 59 -4.30 -11.79 -11.44
CA HIS A 59 -4.50 -10.36 -11.78
C HIS A 59 -5.80 -9.77 -11.22
N ALA A 60 -6.92 -10.50 -11.34
CA ALA A 60 -8.21 -10.05 -10.80
C ALA A 60 -8.18 -9.89 -9.26
N GLN A 61 -7.41 -10.73 -8.56
CA GLN A 61 -7.24 -10.63 -7.11
C GLN A 61 -6.34 -9.44 -6.75
N ALA A 62 -5.24 -9.26 -7.48
CA ALA A 62 -4.36 -8.09 -7.32
C ALA A 62 -5.16 -6.78 -7.51
N TYR A 63 -5.94 -6.70 -8.58
CA TYR A 63 -6.79 -5.54 -8.87
C TYR A 63 -7.84 -5.30 -7.78
N ARG A 64 -8.54 -6.35 -7.32
CA ARG A 64 -9.51 -6.22 -6.23
C ARG A 64 -8.87 -5.75 -4.92
N ARG A 65 -7.68 -6.24 -4.58
CA ARG A 65 -6.94 -5.80 -3.38
C ARG A 65 -6.56 -4.33 -3.45
N PHE A 66 -6.13 -3.87 -4.63
CA PHE A 66 -5.86 -2.45 -4.88
C PHE A 66 -7.13 -1.59 -4.68
N LEU A 67 -8.28 -2.02 -5.23
CA LEU A 67 -9.54 -1.31 -5.01
C LEU A 67 -9.96 -1.32 -3.54
N GLN A 68 -9.77 -2.43 -2.82
CA GLN A 68 -10.05 -2.48 -1.38
C GLN A 68 -9.19 -1.48 -0.60
N LEU A 69 -7.90 -1.32 -0.93
CA LEU A 69 -7.05 -0.29 -0.31
C LEU A 69 -7.60 1.12 -0.59
N SER A 70 -8.07 1.36 -1.81
CA SER A 70 -8.68 2.63 -2.21
C SER A 70 -9.92 2.96 -1.36
N ASP A 71 -10.80 1.97 -1.19
CA ASP A 71 -12.01 2.08 -0.37
C ASP A 71 -11.68 2.24 1.13
N ASP A 72 -10.71 1.48 1.65
CA ASP A 72 -10.26 1.54 3.04
C ASP A 72 -9.74 2.94 3.40
N LEU A 73 -8.92 3.52 2.52
CA LEU A 73 -8.41 4.88 2.67
C LEU A 73 -9.55 5.90 2.55
N ALA A 74 -10.44 5.77 1.55
CA ALA A 74 -11.57 6.67 1.37
C ALA A 74 -12.52 6.68 2.58
N ALA A 75 -12.76 5.52 3.19
CA ALA A 75 -13.63 5.36 4.36
C ALA A 75 -12.97 5.74 5.70
N SER A 76 -11.71 6.16 5.69
CA SER A 76 -10.94 6.53 6.89
C SER A 76 -10.90 8.04 7.09
N ASP A 77 -10.85 8.46 8.35
CA ASP A 77 -10.57 9.86 8.70
C ASP A 77 -9.12 10.24 8.35
N PRO A 78 -8.79 11.53 8.24
CA PRO A 78 -7.47 11.99 7.79
C PRO A 78 -6.29 11.40 8.57
N VAL A 79 -6.41 11.25 9.90
CA VAL A 79 -5.32 10.73 10.74
C VAL A 79 -5.12 9.24 10.46
N THR A 80 -6.21 8.48 10.39
CA THR A 80 -6.16 7.05 10.06
C THR A 80 -5.58 6.81 8.66
N ARG A 81 -5.88 7.66 7.66
CA ARG A 81 -5.27 7.55 6.31
C ARG A 81 -3.76 7.68 6.34
N VAL A 82 -3.24 8.64 7.12
CA VAL A 82 -1.79 8.83 7.31
C VAL A 82 -1.17 7.60 7.96
N LEU A 83 -1.78 7.09 9.05
CA LEU A 83 -1.27 5.91 9.76
C LEU A 83 -1.29 4.64 8.89
N LEU A 84 -2.33 4.45 8.08
CA LEU A 84 -2.41 3.34 7.12
C LEU A 84 -1.37 3.44 6.00
N SER A 85 -0.78 4.62 5.80
CA SER A 85 0.15 4.90 4.69
C SER A 85 1.56 5.26 5.18
N ALA A 86 1.82 5.16 6.49
CA ALA A 86 3.06 5.65 7.10
C ALA A 86 4.30 4.83 6.69
N GLU A 87 4.10 3.53 6.52
CA GLU A 87 5.14 2.58 6.14
C GLU A 87 5.31 2.54 4.62
N GLU A 88 6.56 2.60 4.17
CA GLU A 88 6.95 2.40 2.79
C GLU A 88 6.86 0.89 2.44
N PRO A 89 6.27 0.51 1.30
CA PRO A 89 6.36 -0.86 0.80
C PRO A 89 7.81 -1.32 0.58
N ASP A 90 8.05 -2.63 0.50
CA ASP A 90 9.38 -3.17 0.15
C ASP A 90 9.90 -2.64 -1.20
N ASP A 91 11.23 -2.48 -1.32
CA ASP A 91 11.95 -1.85 -2.44
C ASP A 91 11.89 -2.65 -3.77
N SER A 92 11.13 -3.74 -3.78
CA SER A 92 10.96 -4.60 -4.94
C SER A 92 10.32 -3.83 -6.11
N PRO A 93 11.02 -3.67 -7.26
CA PRO A 93 10.53 -2.85 -8.36
C PRO A 93 9.24 -3.42 -8.93
N SER A 94 8.14 -2.67 -8.80
CA SER A 94 6.81 -3.12 -9.20
C SER A 94 5.93 -1.95 -9.63
N ARG A 95 5.25 -2.10 -10.78
CA ARG A 95 4.26 -1.12 -11.25
C ARG A 95 3.05 -1.01 -10.32
N TRP A 96 2.81 -2.03 -9.49
CA TRP A 96 1.81 -1.97 -8.44
C TRP A 96 2.21 -1.06 -7.28
N VAL A 97 3.50 -0.98 -6.94
CA VAL A 97 3.99 -0.02 -5.94
C VAL A 97 3.84 1.41 -6.47
N ASP A 98 4.12 1.65 -7.77
CA ASP A 98 3.82 2.93 -8.43
C ASP A 98 2.34 3.33 -8.28
N ALA A 99 1.42 2.36 -8.47
CA ALA A 99 -0.01 2.58 -8.33
C ALA A 99 -0.45 2.84 -6.88
N VAL A 100 0.13 2.12 -5.93
CA VAL A 100 -0.15 2.32 -4.49
C VAL A 100 0.34 3.70 -4.04
N ALA A 101 1.54 4.13 -4.44
CA ALA A 101 2.04 5.47 -4.16
C ALA A 101 1.08 6.55 -4.72
N ALA A 102 0.65 6.40 -5.99
CA ALA A 102 -0.31 7.31 -6.59
C ALA A 102 -1.65 7.35 -5.84
N LEU A 103 -2.19 6.18 -5.47
CA LEU A 103 -3.43 6.05 -4.73
C LEU A 103 -3.35 6.75 -3.36
N VAL A 104 -2.27 6.51 -2.62
CA VAL A 104 -2.04 7.13 -1.32
C VAL A 104 -1.96 8.66 -1.48
N GLU A 105 -1.25 9.16 -2.48
CA GLU A 105 -1.16 10.60 -2.76
C GLU A 105 -2.55 11.21 -3.01
N VAL A 106 -3.38 10.58 -3.86
CA VAL A 106 -4.75 11.02 -4.14
C VAL A 106 -5.57 11.09 -2.85
N ARG A 107 -5.60 9.99 -2.07
CA ARG A 107 -6.45 9.89 -0.87
C ARG A 107 -6.00 10.83 0.25
N LEU A 108 -4.71 11.10 0.39
CA LEU A 108 -4.23 12.05 1.39
C LEU A 108 -4.47 13.51 0.96
N ARG A 109 -4.39 13.82 -0.33
CA ARG A 109 -4.76 15.14 -0.86
C ARG A 109 -6.24 15.44 -0.68
N GLU A 110 -7.12 14.49 -0.99
CA GLU A 110 -8.57 14.61 -0.76
C GLU A 110 -8.89 14.96 0.71
N ALA A 111 -8.12 14.41 1.64
CA ALA A 111 -8.28 14.62 3.07
C ALA A 111 -7.52 15.85 3.62
N SER A 112 -6.78 16.58 2.77
CA SER A 112 -5.83 17.64 3.19
C SER A 112 -4.86 17.16 4.28
N ALA A 113 -4.42 15.90 4.18
CA ALA A 113 -3.54 15.24 5.14
C ALA A 113 -2.07 15.31 4.68
N PRO A 114 -1.10 15.22 5.62
CA PRO A 114 0.31 15.07 5.29
C PRO A 114 0.55 13.84 4.40
N ILE A 115 1.39 14.02 3.38
CA ILE A 115 1.78 12.95 2.45
C ILE A 115 3.15 12.41 2.91
N PRO A 116 3.32 11.10 3.13
CA PRO A 116 4.61 10.50 3.47
C PRO A 116 5.68 10.79 2.43
N VAL A 117 6.93 10.92 2.87
CA VAL A 117 8.07 11.23 1.99
C VAL A 117 8.24 10.16 0.91
N TRP A 118 8.12 8.89 1.28
CA TRP A 118 8.22 7.76 0.34
C TRP A 118 7.26 7.93 -0.84
N VAL A 119 6.03 8.38 -0.60
CA VAL A 119 5.05 8.63 -1.67
C VAL A 119 5.54 9.73 -2.61
N THR A 120 6.01 10.84 -2.05
CA THR A 120 6.42 12.01 -2.85
C THR A 120 7.73 11.79 -3.61
N GLU A 121 8.63 10.98 -3.08
CA GLU A 121 9.92 10.65 -3.72
C GLU A 121 9.79 9.48 -4.71
N HIS A 122 8.74 8.66 -4.59
CA HIS A 122 8.46 7.57 -5.51
C HIS A 122 7.96 8.08 -6.86
N SER A 123 8.88 8.21 -7.81
CA SER A 123 8.62 8.78 -9.15
C SER A 123 8.01 7.79 -10.16
N GLY A 124 8.12 6.48 -9.92
CA GLY A 124 7.64 5.44 -10.83
C GLY A 124 8.25 5.53 -12.22
N HIS A 125 7.47 5.20 -13.25
CA HIS A 125 7.95 5.10 -14.64
C HIS A 125 7.12 5.98 -15.59
N SER A 126 7.31 7.30 -15.54
CA SER A 126 6.55 8.30 -16.33
C SER A 126 6.54 8.03 -17.84
N ASP A 127 7.63 7.46 -18.36
CA ASP A 127 7.85 7.30 -19.80
C ASP A 127 7.21 6.01 -20.36
N ALA A 128 6.70 5.15 -19.48
CA ALA A 128 6.14 3.85 -19.85
C ALA A 128 4.77 3.66 -19.19
N ILE A 129 3.70 4.10 -19.86
CA ILE A 129 2.33 3.94 -19.35
C ILE A 129 2.01 2.45 -19.18
N TRP A 130 1.60 2.09 -17.96
CA TRP A 130 1.18 0.76 -17.57
C TRP A 130 -0.27 0.80 -17.11
N GLU A 131 -1.04 -0.15 -17.59
CA GLU A 131 -2.44 -0.37 -17.20
C GLU A 131 -2.53 -1.75 -16.55
N PRO A 132 -3.06 -1.85 -15.32
CA PRO A 132 -3.17 -3.14 -14.64
C PRO A 132 -4.19 -4.04 -15.35
N GLN A 133 -3.90 -5.33 -15.36
CA GLN A 133 -4.85 -6.31 -15.84
C GLN A 133 -5.97 -6.52 -14.80
N ARG A 134 -7.22 -6.19 -15.19
CA ARG A 134 -8.39 -6.20 -14.29
C ARG A 134 -9.04 -7.58 -14.11
N SER A 135 -8.80 -8.50 -15.04
CA SER A 135 -9.46 -9.81 -15.11
C SER A 135 -8.50 -10.91 -15.52
N SER A 136 -8.96 -12.15 -15.66
CA SER A 136 -8.12 -13.23 -16.21
C SER A 136 -7.73 -13.01 -17.68
N ARG A 137 -8.39 -12.09 -18.39
CA ARG A 137 -8.04 -11.70 -19.76
C ARG A 137 -7.69 -10.21 -19.81
N PRO A 138 -6.70 -9.81 -20.63
CA PRO A 138 -6.44 -8.41 -20.92
C PRO A 138 -7.69 -7.72 -21.49
N SER A 139 -7.95 -6.49 -21.04
CA SER A 139 -8.99 -5.66 -21.64
C SER A 139 -8.50 -5.16 -23.01
N PRO A 140 -9.32 -5.20 -24.06
CA PRO A 140 -8.99 -4.54 -25.32
C PRO A 140 -9.18 -3.01 -25.26
N LEU A 141 -9.89 -2.52 -24.25
CA LEU A 141 -10.11 -1.09 -24.01
C LEU A 141 -8.97 -0.55 -23.15
N THR A 142 -8.34 0.50 -23.65
CA THR A 142 -7.32 1.28 -22.93
C THR A 142 -7.99 2.43 -22.17
N ALA A 143 -7.46 2.74 -20.99
CA ALA A 143 -7.91 3.87 -20.19
C ALA A 143 -7.85 5.22 -20.94
N ASP A 144 -8.88 6.04 -20.77
CA ASP A 144 -8.89 7.45 -21.17
C ASP A 144 -7.99 8.26 -20.23
N ARG A 145 -6.85 8.70 -20.75
CA ARG A 145 -5.86 9.48 -19.99
C ARG A 145 -6.41 10.79 -19.43
N THR A 146 -7.51 11.31 -19.97
CA THR A 146 -8.16 12.51 -19.42
C THR A 146 -8.94 12.22 -18.14
N GLN A 147 -9.27 10.95 -17.88
CA GLN A 147 -9.96 10.48 -16.69
C GLN A 147 -8.99 9.91 -15.63
N VAL A 148 -7.70 9.79 -15.93
CA VAL A 148 -6.68 9.30 -14.99
C VAL A 148 -6.18 10.45 -14.10
N PRO A 149 -6.18 10.31 -12.76
CA PRO A 149 -5.63 11.34 -11.88
C PRO A 149 -4.16 11.63 -12.17
N VAL A 150 -3.73 12.88 -11.96
CA VAL A 150 -2.36 13.31 -12.29
C VAL A 150 -1.30 12.56 -11.49
N GLU A 151 -1.61 12.16 -10.27
CA GLU A 151 -0.76 11.37 -9.38
C GLU A 151 -0.41 10.01 -9.98
N PHE A 152 -1.35 9.39 -10.70
CA PHE A 152 -1.14 8.12 -11.41
C PHE A 152 -0.33 8.35 -12.68
N LEU A 153 -0.70 9.35 -13.49
CA LEU A 153 0.00 9.65 -14.75
C LEU A 153 1.48 10.01 -14.52
N ARG A 154 1.80 10.75 -13.45
CA ARG A 154 3.19 11.09 -13.09
C ARG A 154 4.06 9.85 -12.86
N ARG A 155 3.47 8.75 -12.41
CA ARG A 155 4.15 7.46 -12.17
C ARG A 155 3.99 6.47 -13.33
N GLY A 156 3.40 6.94 -14.43
CA GLY A 156 3.10 6.13 -15.62
C GLY A 156 2.03 5.07 -15.38
N VAL A 157 1.12 5.26 -14.43
CA VAL A 157 0.02 4.33 -14.18
C VAL A 157 -1.26 4.87 -14.81
N ALA A 158 -2.02 4.00 -15.47
CA ALA A 158 -3.30 4.32 -16.09
C ALA A 158 -4.44 3.57 -15.40
N ILE A 159 -5.02 4.20 -14.37
CA ILE A 159 -6.24 3.78 -13.68
C ILE A 159 -7.16 4.98 -13.62
N GLU A 160 -8.38 4.86 -14.16
CA GLU A 160 -9.29 5.99 -14.25
C GLU A 160 -9.89 6.34 -12.89
N SER A 161 -10.22 7.61 -12.69
CA SER A 161 -10.83 8.11 -11.45
C SER A 161 -12.15 7.40 -11.14
N GLY A 162 -12.91 7.04 -12.18
CA GLY A 162 -14.16 6.30 -12.05
C GLY A 162 -13.99 4.90 -11.45
N GLU A 163 -12.80 4.29 -11.60
CA GLU A 163 -12.51 2.98 -11.01
C GLU A 163 -12.23 3.07 -9.51
N LEU A 164 -11.86 4.26 -9.00
CA LEU A 164 -11.58 4.51 -7.59
C LEU A 164 -12.84 4.90 -6.79
N ILE A 165 -13.96 5.17 -7.47
CA ILE A 165 -15.24 5.49 -6.85
C ILE A 165 -16.01 4.15 -6.73
N SER A 166 -16.07 3.63 -5.51
CA SER A 166 -16.44 2.26 -5.10
C SER A 166 -17.21 1.38 -6.09
N ALA A 167 -16.69 0.16 -6.24
CA ALA A 167 -17.34 -1.02 -6.80
C ALA A 167 -18.33 -1.68 -5.81
#